data_AF-A0A2V8S320-F1
#
_entry.id   AF-A0A2V8S320-F1
#
_cell.length_a   1.000
_cell.length_b   1.000
_cell.length_c   1.000
_cell.angle_alpha   90.00
_cell.angle_beta   90.00
_cell.angle_gamma   90.00
#
_symmetry.space_group_name_H-M   'P 1'
#
loop_
_entity.id
_entity.type
_entity.pdbx_description
1 polymer ?
#
loop_
_entity_poly.entity_id
_entity_poly.type
_entity_poly.pdbx_seq_one_letter_code
_entity_poly.pdbx_strand_id
1 'polypeptide(L)'
;MSLFLPCIKAVGPADARIAFVGEAPGETEEMIGIPFVGKAGQEFTALLQESGIERSRCYLTNVLWTRPPNNKMESFCVSKKDLPSSYSLPPLSLGKYLHPDLLPELDRLKSELDELRPNLCVALGNTALWALTGSAAIGSSRGTVSSSTLIPGLKVLPTYHPAAVLRNWAWRVVVLQDLAKAKLEMEFPEIRRTERRIKINSGLEETLLWLLDAQRSPILSCDIETEKRQITSIAFATTPSNILVIPFWNKEKPDWSHWNEVEECIVWDEIFHLLSSHPRVLFQNGIYDCQYLWDMLIPIPGFLEDTMILHHSMYPELPKSLAFLGSIYTNDVAWKRMRARHGSQETKREE
;
A
#
# COMPACT_ATOMS: atom_id res chain seq x y z
N MET A 1 -15.28 -34.97 -26.62
CA MET A 1 -16.36 -33.96 -26.51
C MET A 1 -15.72 -32.66 -26.06
N SER A 2 -15.63 -31.67 -26.93
CA SER A 2 -15.21 -30.32 -26.57
C SER A 2 -16.33 -29.70 -25.72
N LEU A 3 -16.17 -29.74 -24.39
CA LEU A 3 -17.04 -29.01 -23.47
C LEU A 3 -16.67 -27.53 -23.62
N PHE A 4 -17.42 -26.80 -24.44
CA PHE A 4 -17.42 -25.34 -24.43
C PHE A 4 -17.90 -24.91 -23.04
N LEU A 5 -16.95 -24.64 -22.13
CA LEU A 5 -17.28 -24.01 -20.87
C LEU A 5 -17.84 -22.61 -21.19
N PRO A 6 -18.97 -22.21 -20.59
CA PRO A 6 -19.57 -20.92 -20.86
C PRO A 6 -18.64 -19.78 -20.40
N CYS A 7 -18.37 -18.84 -21.31
CA CYS A 7 -17.61 -17.63 -21.01
C CYS A 7 -18.54 -16.54 -20.48
N ILE A 8 -18.30 -16.06 -19.25
CA ILE A 8 -19.05 -14.97 -18.64
C ILE A 8 -18.32 -13.66 -18.91
N LYS A 9 -18.86 -12.89 -19.86
CA LYS A 9 -18.28 -11.63 -20.32
C LYS A 9 -18.41 -10.53 -19.27
N ALA A 10 -17.62 -9.48 -19.46
CA ALA A 10 -17.73 -8.26 -18.70
C ALA A 10 -19.08 -7.54 -18.92
N VAL A 11 -19.50 -6.75 -17.93
CA VAL A 11 -20.71 -5.93 -18.01
C VAL A 11 -20.43 -4.52 -17.48
N GLY A 12 -21.01 -3.51 -18.12
CA GLY A 12 -20.88 -2.12 -17.70
C GLY A 12 -20.92 -1.17 -18.90
N PRO A 13 -20.97 0.14 -18.64
CA PRO A 13 -20.97 1.14 -19.70
C PRO A 13 -19.57 1.28 -20.32
N ALA A 14 -19.52 1.63 -21.61
CA ALA A 14 -18.27 1.78 -22.36
C ALA A 14 -17.43 3.01 -21.93
N ASP A 15 -18.03 3.94 -21.18
CA ASP A 15 -17.40 5.14 -20.62
C ASP A 15 -17.19 5.03 -19.09
N ALA A 16 -17.19 3.82 -18.53
CA ALA A 16 -17.01 3.62 -17.09
C ALA A 16 -15.63 4.15 -16.64
N ARG A 17 -15.64 5.07 -15.68
CA ARG A 17 -14.40 5.61 -15.07
C ARG A 17 -13.71 4.64 -14.12
N ILE A 18 -14.43 3.61 -13.68
CA ILE A 18 -13.94 2.60 -12.74
C ILE A 18 -14.26 1.20 -13.25
N ALA A 19 -13.23 0.34 -13.26
CA ALA A 19 -13.36 -1.08 -13.53
C ALA A 19 -13.10 -1.89 -12.26
N PHE A 20 -13.86 -2.96 -12.02
CA PHE A 20 -13.61 -3.94 -10.98
C PHE A 20 -13.24 -5.27 -11.62
N VAL A 21 -12.09 -5.81 -11.22
CA VAL A 21 -11.55 -7.06 -11.75
C VAL A 21 -11.54 -8.10 -10.64
N GLY A 22 -12.33 -9.17 -10.82
CA GLY A 22 -12.34 -10.34 -9.94
C GLY A 22 -11.46 -11.48 -10.45
N GLU A 23 -11.54 -12.63 -9.78
CA GLU A 23 -10.75 -13.82 -10.12
C GLU A 23 -11.31 -14.54 -11.35
N ALA A 24 -12.50 -15.12 -11.19
CA ALA A 24 -13.21 -15.90 -12.19
C ALA A 24 -14.69 -16.01 -11.77
N PRO A 25 -15.60 -16.38 -12.68
CA PRO A 25 -16.99 -16.64 -12.36
C PRO A 25 -17.17 -17.77 -11.34
N GLY A 26 -18.21 -17.67 -10.52
CA GLY A 26 -18.70 -18.76 -9.69
C GLY A 26 -19.84 -19.54 -10.36
N GLU A 27 -20.46 -20.42 -9.59
CA GLU A 27 -21.59 -21.26 -10.05
C GLU A 27 -22.80 -20.44 -10.46
N THR A 28 -23.17 -19.43 -9.66
CA THR A 28 -24.32 -18.58 -9.95
C THR A 28 -24.07 -17.71 -11.18
N GLU A 29 -22.85 -17.18 -11.32
CA GLU A 29 -22.42 -16.44 -12.51
C GLU A 29 -22.47 -17.32 -13.76
N GLU A 30 -22.02 -18.57 -13.68
CA GLU A 30 -22.08 -19.54 -14.80
C GLU A 30 -23.52 -19.84 -15.22
N MET A 31 -24.44 -19.99 -14.26
CA MET A 31 -25.85 -20.23 -14.54
C MET A 31 -26.57 -19.03 -15.16
N ILE A 32 -26.25 -17.81 -14.69
CA ILE A 32 -26.96 -16.58 -15.07
C ILE A 32 -26.31 -15.88 -16.27
N GLY A 33 -25.00 -16.08 -16.48
CA GLY A 33 -24.21 -15.43 -17.53
C GLY A 33 -23.81 -13.98 -17.21
N ILE A 34 -23.88 -13.56 -15.94
CA ILE A 34 -23.55 -12.19 -15.49
C ILE A 34 -22.52 -12.28 -14.36
N PRO A 35 -21.44 -11.47 -14.35
CA PRO A 35 -20.44 -11.50 -13.29
C PRO A 35 -20.95 -10.86 -11.99
N PHE A 36 -20.43 -11.35 -10.86
CA PHE A 36 -20.74 -10.84 -9.50
C PHE A 36 -22.24 -10.83 -9.16
N VAL A 37 -22.92 -11.96 -9.33
CA VAL A 37 -24.36 -12.12 -9.00
C VAL A 37 -24.63 -13.16 -7.92
N GLY A 38 -23.65 -14.02 -7.60
CA GLY A 38 -23.72 -14.95 -6.48
C GLY A 38 -23.58 -14.26 -5.12
N LYS A 39 -23.41 -15.04 -4.04
CA LYS A 39 -23.30 -14.50 -2.66
C LYS A 39 -22.21 -13.44 -2.50
N ALA A 40 -21.04 -13.67 -3.08
CA ALA A 40 -19.95 -12.68 -3.09
C ALA A 40 -20.32 -11.42 -3.90
N GLY A 41 -21.09 -11.58 -4.97
CA GLY A 41 -21.60 -10.47 -5.78
C GLY A 41 -22.68 -9.63 -5.09
N GLN A 42 -23.50 -10.26 -4.24
CA GLN A 42 -24.45 -9.55 -3.38
C GLN A 42 -23.72 -8.68 -2.35
N GLU A 43 -22.72 -9.25 -1.66
CA GLU A 43 -21.88 -8.48 -0.74
C GLU A 43 -21.11 -7.37 -1.45
N PHE A 44 -20.57 -7.65 -2.63
CA PHE A 44 -19.95 -6.62 -3.48
C PHE A 44 -20.90 -5.47 -3.78
N THR A 45 -22.16 -5.76 -4.10
CA THR A 45 -23.18 -4.74 -4.37
C THR A 45 -23.47 -3.90 -3.12
N ALA A 46 -23.59 -4.54 -1.95
CA ALA A 46 -23.78 -3.84 -0.67
C ALA A 46 -22.60 -2.92 -0.34
N LEU A 47 -21.37 -3.40 -0.53
CA LEU A 47 -20.15 -2.62 -0.34
C LEU A 47 -20.11 -1.39 -1.26
N LEU A 48 -20.42 -1.54 -2.54
CA LEU A 48 -20.50 -0.42 -3.48
C LEU A 48 -21.54 0.61 -3.05
N GLN A 49 -22.74 0.14 -2.67
CA GLN A 49 -23.82 1.01 -2.22
C GLN A 49 -23.43 1.83 -0.98
N GLU A 50 -22.83 1.19 0.03
CA GLU A 50 -22.40 1.85 1.26
C GLU A 50 -21.23 2.82 1.03
N SER A 51 -20.33 2.52 0.10
CA SER A 51 -19.29 3.46 -0.32
C SER A 51 -19.81 4.55 -1.26
N GLY A 52 -21.09 4.50 -1.66
CA GLY A 52 -21.72 5.44 -2.57
C GLY A 52 -21.10 5.42 -3.98
N ILE A 53 -20.75 4.22 -4.46
CA ILE A 53 -20.34 3.93 -5.84
C ILE A 53 -21.52 3.23 -6.52
N GLU A 54 -22.01 3.79 -7.63
CA GLU A 54 -23.15 3.22 -8.33
C GLU A 54 -22.73 2.05 -9.22
N ARG A 55 -23.21 0.84 -8.92
CA ARG A 55 -22.85 -0.38 -9.66
C ARG A 55 -23.13 -0.29 -11.16
N SER A 56 -24.20 0.38 -11.56
CA SER A 56 -24.59 0.59 -12.97
C SER A 56 -23.56 1.42 -13.77
N ARG A 57 -22.74 2.23 -13.09
CA ARG A 57 -21.69 3.07 -13.67
C ARG A 57 -20.31 2.42 -13.65
N CYS A 58 -20.23 1.19 -13.16
CA CYS A 58 -18.99 0.44 -13.05
C CYS A 58 -18.86 -0.56 -14.20
N TYR A 59 -17.62 -0.81 -14.63
CA TYR A 59 -17.31 -1.93 -15.50
C TYR A 59 -16.86 -3.13 -14.65
N LEU A 60 -17.51 -4.27 -14.81
CA LEU A 60 -17.29 -5.46 -13.99
C LEU A 60 -16.76 -6.59 -14.87
N THR A 61 -15.56 -7.09 -14.59
CA THR A 61 -14.93 -8.19 -15.32
C THR A 61 -14.15 -9.10 -14.37
N ASN A 62 -13.62 -10.21 -14.89
CA ASN A 62 -12.75 -11.14 -14.17
C ASN A 62 -11.46 -11.35 -14.94
N VAL A 63 -10.42 -11.84 -14.27
CA VAL A 63 -9.17 -12.27 -14.93
C VAL A 63 -9.46 -13.39 -15.92
N LEU A 64 -10.28 -14.37 -15.53
CA LEU A 64 -10.73 -15.44 -16.40
C LEU A 64 -12.23 -15.31 -16.65
N TRP A 65 -12.68 -15.50 -17.89
CA TRP A 65 -14.11 -15.58 -18.22
C TRP A 65 -14.75 -16.94 -17.92
N THR A 66 -13.93 -17.94 -17.59
CA THR A 66 -14.40 -19.31 -17.39
C THR A 66 -14.35 -19.69 -15.92
N ARG A 67 -15.40 -20.35 -15.44
CA ARG A 67 -15.47 -20.87 -14.07
C ARG A 67 -14.41 -21.97 -13.86
N PRO A 68 -13.56 -21.90 -12.83
CA PRO A 68 -12.67 -22.99 -12.49
C PRO A 68 -13.45 -24.20 -11.96
N PRO A 69 -13.09 -25.44 -12.35
CA PRO A 69 -13.61 -26.65 -11.75
C PRO A 69 -13.71 -26.58 -10.22
N ASN A 70 -14.90 -26.84 -9.68
CA ASN A 70 -15.20 -26.76 -8.24
C ASN A 70 -14.93 -25.38 -7.59
N ASN A 71 -14.90 -24.29 -8.37
CA ASN A 71 -14.53 -22.95 -7.93
C ASN A 71 -13.13 -22.87 -7.29
N LYS A 72 -12.19 -23.72 -7.75
CA LYS A 72 -10.81 -23.78 -7.24
C LYS A 72 -9.84 -23.29 -8.30
N MET A 73 -9.33 -22.08 -8.16
CA MET A 73 -8.36 -21.48 -9.09
C MET A 73 -7.12 -22.36 -9.32
N GLU A 74 -6.79 -23.22 -8.37
CA GLU A 74 -5.71 -24.20 -8.49
C GLU A 74 -5.87 -25.15 -9.68
N SER A 75 -7.09 -25.45 -10.13
CA SER A 75 -7.32 -26.34 -11.28
C SER A 75 -6.81 -25.74 -12.59
N PHE A 76 -6.63 -24.42 -12.63
CA PHE A 76 -6.05 -23.68 -13.75
C PHE A 76 -4.57 -23.39 -13.56
N CYS A 77 -3.95 -23.98 -12.53
CA CYS A 77 -2.53 -23.78 -12.26
C CYS A 77 -1.71 -25.04 -12.58
N VAL A 78 -0.46 -24.82 -13.00
CA VAL A 78 0.57 -25.83 -13.18
C VAL A 78 1.78 -25.55 -12.29
N SER A 79 2.64 -26.54 -12.13
CA SER A 79 3.90 -26.39 -11.40
C SER A 79 4.97 -25.75 -12.29
N LYS A 80 6.03 -25.19 -11.69
CA LYS A 80 7.15 -24.61 -12.43
C LYS A 80 7.80 -25.58 -13.43
N LYS A 81 7.74 -26.89 -13.18
CA LYS A 81 8.37 -27.92 -14.01
C LYS A 81 7.64 -28.14 -15.33
N ASP A 82 6.36 -27.80 -15.37
CA ASP A 82 5.46 -28.04 -16.50
C ASP A 82 5.34 -26.80 -17.41
N LEU A 83 6.08 -25.72 -17.08
CA LEU A 83 6.05 -24.47 -17.84
C LEU A 83 6.99 -24.52 -19.04
N PRO A 84 6.57 -23.96 -20.20
CA PRO A 84 7.46 -23.76 -21.33
C PRO A 84 8.53 -22.71 -20.99
N SER A 85 9.70 -22.80 -21.64
CA SER A 85 10.81 -21.87 -21.42
C SER A 85 10.47 -20.42 -21.75
N SER A 86 9.45 -20.17 -22.56
CA SER A 86 8.95 -18.83 -22.90
C SER A 86 8.05 -18.20 -21.84
N TYR A 87 7.66 -18.93 -20.79
CA TYR A 87 6.75 -18.42 -19.76
C TYR A 87 7.46 -17.40 -18.87
N SER A 88 6.95 -16.16 -18.85
CA SER A 88 7.59 -15.03 -18.17
C SER A 88 6.82 -14.50 -16.94
N LEU A 89 5.59 -14.97 -16.72
CA LEU A 89 4.76 -14.45 -15.64
C LEU A 89 5.20 -14.96 -14.26
N PRO A 90 5.03 -14.16 -13.19
CA PRO A 90 5.29 -14.62 -11.84
C PRO A 90 4.26 -15.68 -11.40
N PRO A 91 4.55 -16.46 -10.34
CA PRO A 91 3.58 -17.40 -9.79
C PRO A 91 2.36 -16.66 -9.22
N LEU A 92 1.17 -17.24 -9.41
CA LEU A 92 -0.10 -16.73 -8.88
C LEU A 92 -0.22 -17.01 -7.38
N SER A 93 0.30 -18.15 -6.93
CA SER A 93 0.50 -18.49 -5.52
C SER A 93 1.71 -19.40 -5.35
N LEU A 94 2.07 -19.76 -4.13
CA LEU A 94 3.30 -20.50 -3.83
C LEU A 94 3.45 -21.76 -4.71
N GLY A 95 4.39 -21.71 -5.66
CA GLY A 95 4.69 -22.81 -6.59
C GLY A 95 3.66 -23.06 -7.69
N LYS A 96 2.63 -22.23 -7.83
CA LYS A 96 1.52 -22.39 -8.78
C LYS A 96 1.50 -21.25 -9.80
N TYR A 97 1.49 -21.62 -11.08
CA TYR A 97 1.52 -20.71 -12.22
C TYR A 97 0.29 -20.93 -13.08
N LEU A 98 -0.25 -19.88 -13.70
CA LEU A 98 -1.39 -20.03 -14.61
C LEU A 98 -1.03 -20.96 -15.77
N HIS A 99 -1.96 -21.84 -16.16
CA HIS A 99 -1.76 -22.73 -17.29
C HIS A 99 -1.53 -21.92 -18.59
N PRO A 100 -0.54 -22.28 -19.44
CA PRO A 100 -0.23 -21.55 -20.66
C PRO A 100 -1.42 -21.34 -21.61
N ASP A 101 -2.31 -22.33 -21.72
CA ASP A 101 -3.54 -22.23 -22.54
C ASP A 101 -4.51 -21.12 -22.11
N LEU A 102 -4.37 -20.60 -20.88
CA LEU A 102 -5.19 -19.51 -20.35
C LEU A 102 -4.51 -18.14 -20.47
N LEU A 103 -3.28 -18.05 -21.00
CA LEU A 103 -2.62 -16.77 -21.25
C LEU A 103 -3.42 -15.82 -22.17
N PRO A 104 -4.17 -16.31 -23.19
CA PRO A 104 -5.03 -15.44 -24.00
C PRO A 104 -6.09 -14.68 -23.19
N GLU A 105 -6.49 -15.17 -22.00
CA GLU A 105 -7.42 -14.45 -21.13
C GLU A 105 -6.80 -13.16 -20.53
N LEU A 106 -5.48 -13.13 -20.38
CA LEU A 106 -4.76 -11.91 -19.96
C LEU A 106 -4.68 -10.90 -21.11
N ASP A 107 -4.47 -11.35 -22.35
CA ASP A 107 -4.51 -10.49 -23.53
C ASP A 107 -5.92 -9.93 -23.77
N ARG A 108 -6.95 -10.74 -23.53
CA ARG A 108 -8.35 -10.29 -23.51
C ARG A 108 -8.58 -9.23 -22.44
N LEU A 109 -8.23 -9.50 -21.18
CA LEU A 109 -8.40 -8.53 -20.08
C LEU A 109 -7.67 -7.22 -20.39
N LYS A 110 -6.45 -7.32 -20.94
CA LYS A 110 -5.68 -6.16 -21.39
C LYS A 110 -6.44 -5.36 -22.44
N SER A 111 -6.95 -6.02 -23.48
CA SER A 111 -7.68 -5.37 -24.57
C SER A 111 -8.94 -4.68 -24.05
N GLU A 112 -9.71 -5.34 -23.18
CA GLU A 112 -10.91 -4.75 -22.55
C GLU A 112 -10.60 -3.45 -21.80
N LEU A 113 -9.55 -3.47 -20.98
CA LEU A 113 -9.20 -2.33 -20.14
C LEU A 113 -8.54 -1.19 -20.95
N ASP A 114 -7.80 -1.52 -22.02
CA ASP A 114 -7.18 -0.53 -22.92
C ASP A 114 -8.22 0.17 -23.81
N GLU A 115 -9.28 -0.55 -24.21
CA GLU A 115 -10.43 0.04 -24.90
C GLU A 115 -11.28 0.90 -23.96
N LEU A 116 -11.55 0.42 -22.74
CA LEU A 116 -12.36 1.13 -21.75
C LEU A 116 -11.69 2.40 -21.23
N ARG A 117 -10.35 2.40 -21.09
CA ARG A 117 -9.54 3.48 -20.50
C ARG A 117 -10.12 4.04 -19.18
N PRO A 118 -10.37 3.18 -18.17
CA PRO A 118 -10.89 3.65 -16.90
C PRO A 118 -9.82 4.49 -16.18
N ASN A 119 -10.26 5.49 -15.42
CA ASN A 119 -9.37 6.24 -14.53
C ASN A 119 -8.79 5.34 -13.42
N LEU A 120 -9.54 4.31 -13.02
CA LEU A 120 -9.15 3.40 -11.95
C LEU A 120 -9.60 1.96 -12.23
N CYS A 121 -8.71 1.01 -11.99
CA CYS A 121 -9.01 -0.41 -11.92
C CYS A 121 -8.89 -0.92 -10.47
N VAL A 122 -9.96 -1.48 -9.92
CA VAL A 122 -9.98 -2.07 -8.58
C VAL A 122 -9.76 -3.57 -8.68
N ALA A 123 -8.65 -4.03 -8.11
CA ALA A 123 -8.28 -5.44 -8.10
C ALA A 123 -8.88 -6.15 -6.87
N LEU A 124 -9.84 -7.04 -7.09
CA LEU A 124 -10.52 -7.79 -6.02
C LEU A 124 -9.77 -9.10 -5.74
N GLY A 125 -8.86 -9.06 -4.76
CA GLY A 125 -8.10 -10.22 -4.30
C GLY A 125 -6.79 -10.49 -5.07
N ASN A 126 -6.12 -11.60 -4.71
CA ASN A 126 -4.76 -11.91 -5.19
C ASN A 126 -4.69 -12.15 -6.70
N THR A 127 -5.65 -12.88 -7.28
CA THR A 127 -5.62 -13.23 -8.70
C THR A 127 -5.73 -11.98 -9.58
N ALA A 128 -6.65 -11.08 -9.26
CA ALA A 128 -6.78 -9.79 -9.95
C ALA A 128 -5.54 -8.90 -9.77
N LEU A 129 -5.02 -8.81 -8.55
CA LEU A 129 -3.80 -8.05 -8.29
C LEU A 129 -2.61 -8.61 -9.08
N TRP A 130 -2.49 -9.94 -9.14
CA TRP A 130 -1.44 -10.63 -9.88
C TRP A 130 -1.54 -10.35 -11.38
N ALA A 131 -2.73 -10.46 -11.96
CA ALA A 131 -2.94 -10.19 -13.38
C ALA A 131 -2.60 -8.74 -13.74
N LEU A 132 -2.96 -7.79 -12.88
CA LEU A 132 -2.78 -6.36 -13.15
C LEU A 132 -1.37 -5.83 -12.81
N THR A 133 -0.67 -6.43 -11.85
CA THR A 133 0.59 -5.86 -11.29
C THR A 133 1.74 -6.85 -11.16
N GLY A 134 1.51 -8.14 -11.44
CA GLY A 134 2.48 -9.22 -11.20
C GLY A 134 2.70 -9.57 -9.73
N SER A 135 1.99 -8.93 -8.78
CA SER A 135 2.08 -9.22 -7.35
C SER A 135 0.89 -10.03 -6.85
N ALA A 136 1.11 -11.05 -6.03
CA ALA A 136 0.04 -11.83 -5.38
C ALA A 136 0.00 -11.59 -3.85
N ALA A 137 0.37 -10.39 -3.40
CA ALA A 137 0.48 -10.04 -1.98
C ALA A 137 -0.61 -9.02 -1.58
N ILE A 138 -1.88 -9.44 -1.61
CA ILE A 138 -3.01 -8.53 -1.35
C ILE A 138 -2.91 -7.83 0.01
N GLY A 139 -2.52 -8.55 1.06
CA GLY A 139 -2.47 -8.01 2.42
C GLY A 139 -1.50 -6.84 2.61
N SER A 140 -0.40 -6.81 1.84
CA SER A 140 0.57 -5.69 1.88
C SER A 140 0.37 -4.66 0.79
N SER A 141 -0.52 -4.91 -0.18
CA SER A 141 -0.75 -4.03 -1.33
C SER A 141 -2.07 -3.26 -1.23
N ARG A 142 -3.09 -3.83 -0.57
CA ARG A 142 -4.44 -3.25 -0.49
C ARG A 142 -4.43 -1.81 0.03
N GLY A 143 -5.40 -1.01 -0.41
CA GLY A 143 -5.55 0.39 0.00
C GLY A 143 -4.47 1.33 -0.57
N THR A 144 -3.50 0.79 -1.31
CA THR A 144 -2.43 1.56 -1.95
C THR A 144 -2.57 1.48 -3.46
N VAL A 145 -2.78 2.63 -4.09
CA VAL A 145 -2.77 2.73 -5.55
C VAL A 145 -1.40 2.36 -6.11
N SER A 146 -1.32 1.73 -7.27
CA SER A 146 -0.07 1.50 -8.03
C SER A 146 -0.33 1.53 -9.54
N SER A 147 0.70 1.67 -10.36
CA SER A 147 0.57 1.47 -11.81
C SER A 147 0.43 -0.01 -12.14
N SER A 148 -0.41 -0.33 -13.12
CA SER A 148 -0.48 -1.67 -13.71
C SER A 148 0.82 -1.99 -14.46
N THR A 149 1.23 -3.26 -14.40
CA THR A 149 2.28 -3.83 -15.25
C THR A 149 1.71 -4.43 -16.54
N LEU A 150 0.41 -4.74 -16.56
CA LEU A 150 -0.30 -5.23 -17.74
C LEU A 150 -0.57 -4.10 -18.75
N ILE A 151 -0.95 -2.93 -18.24
CA ILE A 151 -1.21 -1.71 -19.02
C ILE A 151 -0.45 -0.54 -18.38
N PRO A 152 0.70 -0.11 -18.93
CA PRO A 152 1.45 1.02 -18.40
C PRO A 152 0.58 2.28 -18.30
N GLY A 153 0.59 2.94 -17.14
CA GLY A 153 -0.21 4.14 -16.89
C GLY A 153 -1.62 3.87 -16.35
N LEU A 154 -2.15 2.65 -16.44
CA LEU A 154 -3.43 2.32 -15.80
C LEU A 154 -3.26 2.25 -14.29
N LYS A 155 -4.09 3.02 -13.57
CA LYS A 155 -4.12 3.05 -12.12
C LYS A 155 -4.82 1.82 -11.54
N VAL A 156 -4.20 1.16 -10.55
CA VAL A 156 -4.72 -0.03 -9.88
C VAL A 156 -4.84 0.20 -8.38
N LEU A 157 -6.03 -0.04 -7.81
CA LEU A 157 -6.26 -0.07 -6.37
C LEU A 157 -6.69 -1.48 -5.93
N PRO A 158 -5.82 -2.24 -5.27
CA PRO A 158 -6.22 -3.53 -4.70
C PRO A 158 -7.07 -3.41 -3.45
N THR A 159 -7.99 -4.37 -3.29
CA THR A 159 -8.70 -4.64 -2.03
C THR A 159 -9.04 -6.13 -1.89
N TYR A 160 -9.55 -6.54 -0.74
CA TYR A 160 -9.95 -7.93 -0.52
C TYR A 160 -11.13 -8.32 -1.39
N HIS A 161 -11.12 -9.57 -1.87
CA HIS A 161 -12.25 -10.11 -2.62
C HIS A 161 -13.49 -10.24 -1.71
N PRO A 162 -14.71 -9.92 -2.17
CA PRO A 162 -15.93 -10.03 -1.36
C PRO A 162 -16.17 -11.42 -0.76
N ALA A 163 -15.82 -12.49 -1.48
CA ALA A 163 -15.87 -13.85 -0.94
C ALA A 163 -14.95 -14.06 0.29
N ALA A 164 -13.84 -13.32 0.39
CA ALA A 164 -12.96 -13.36 1.55
C ALA A 164 -13.56 -12.61 2.74
N VAL A 165 -14.28 -11.51 2.49
CA VAL A 165 -15.06 -10.79 3.52
C VAL A 165 -16.13 -11.68 4.14
N LEU A 166 -16.83 -12.49 3.33
CA LEU A 166 -17.80 -13.45 3.84
C LEU A 166 -17.19 -14.52 4.76
N ARG A 167 -15.89 -14.82 4.63
CA ARG A 167 -15.16 -15.72 5.53
C ARG A 167 -14.55 -15.01 6.73
N ASN A 168 -14.25 -13.72 6.60
CA ASN A 168 -13.70 -12.88 7.64
C ASN A 168 -14.37 -11.50 7.63
N TRP A 169 -15.47 -11.38 8.38
CA TRP A 169 -16.32 -10.20 8.36
C TRP A 169 -15.62 -8.92 8.83
N ALA A 170 -14.60 -9.03 9.69
CA ALA A 170 -13.82 -7.88 10.15
C ALA A 170 -13.15 -7.12 8.98
N TRP A 171 -12.86 -7.81 7.86
CA TRP A 171 -12.30 -7.18 6.67
C TRP A 171 -13.31 -6.32 5.90
N ARG A 172 -14.60 -6.42 6.17
CA ARG A 172 -15.62 -5.59 5.52
C ARG A 172 -15.34 -4.11 5.71
N VAL A 173 -15.03 -3.72 6.95
CA VAL A 173 -14.69 -2.32 7.30
C VAL A 173 -13.46 -1.87 6.50
N VAL A 174 -12.49 -2.76 6.32
CA VAL A 174 -11.29 -2.47 5.52
C VAL A 174 -11.63 -2.23 4.06
N VAL A 175 -12.47 -3.09 3.46
CA VAL A 175 -12.90 -2.94 2.06
C VAL A 175 -13.71 -1.65 1.87
N LEU A 176 -14.56 -1.27 2.82
CA LEU A 176 -15.29 0.00 2.77
C LEU A 176 -14.35 1.21 2.75
N GLN A 177 -13.25 1.18 3.53
CA GLN A 177 -12.23 2.24 3.50
C GLN A 177 -11.47 2.27 2.16
N ASP A 178 -11.11 1.10 1.63
CA ASP A 178 -10.46 1.00 0.32
C ASP A 178 -11.39 1.51 -0.80
N LEU A 179 -12.69 1.23 -0.73
CA LEU A 179 -13.69 1.72 -1.70
C LEU A 179 -13.98 3.22 -1.54
N ALA A 180 -13.96 3.76 -0.32
CA ALA A 180 -14.02 5.21 -0.12
C ALA A 180 -12.84 5.91 -0.80
N LYS A 181 -11.64 5.32 -0.75
CA LYS A 181 -10.49 5.78 -1.52
C LYS A 181 -10.71 5.59 -3.03
N ALA A 182 -11.25 4.45 -3.46
CA ALA A 182 -11.57 4.20 -4.87
C ALA A 182 -12.49 5.27 -5.47
N LYS A 183 -13.50 5.71 -4.71
CA LYS A 183 -14.43 6.77 -5.11
C LYS A 183 -13.74 8.10 -5.38
N LEU A 184 -12.71 8.45 -4.60
CA LEU A 184 -11.93 9.66 -4.83
C LEU A 184 -10.97 9.46 -6.02
N GLU A 185 -10.31 8.32 -6.07
CA GLU A 185 -9.30 8.02 -7.09
C GLU A 185 -9.88 7.84 -8.50
N MET A 186 -11.13 7.41 -8.65
CA MET A 186 -11.76 7.26 -9.97
C MET A 186 -12.05 8.58 -10.70
N GLU A 187 -11.93 9.73 -10.04
CA GLU A 187 -12.19 11.04 -10.66
C GLU A 187 -11.06 11.51 -11.59
N PHE A 188 -9.87 10.93 -11.48
CA PHE A 188 -8.70 11.34 -12.27
C PHE A 188 -7.84 10.12 -12.64
N PRO A 189 -7.20 10.11 -13.82
CA PRO A 189 -6.40 8.96 -14.26
C PRO A 189 -5.01 8.91 -13.61
N GLU A 190 -4.46 10.05 -13.15
CA GLU A 190 -3.10 10.09 -12.62
C GLU A 190 -2.99 9.43 -11.24
N ILE A 191 -1.78 8.95 -10.91
CA ILE A 191 -1.42 8.59 -9.54
C ILE A 191 -0.87 9.84 -8.86
N ARG A 192 -1.62 10.37 -7.90
CA ARG A 192 -1.22 11.57 -7.14
C ARG A 192 -0.55 11.14 -5.84
N ARG A 193 0.72 11.50 -5.68
CA ARG A 193 1.48 11.29 -4.45
C ARG A 193 1.76 12.62 -3.80
N THR A 194 1.88 12.62 -2.48
CA THR A 194 2.40 13.78 -1.75
C THR A 194 3.87 13.97 -2.13
N GLU A 195 4.21 15.14 -2.68
CA GLU A 195 5.61 15.51 -2.91
C GLU A 195 6.31 15.66 -1.55
N ARG A 196 7.37 14.88 -1.33
CA ARG A 196 8.19 14.96 -0.11
C ARG A 196 9.54 15.57 -0.45
N ARG A 197 9.94 16.60 0.29
CA ARG A 197 11.34 17.03 0.32
C ARG A 197 11.94 16.47 1.59
N ILE A 198 12.59 15.32 1.45
CA ILE A 198 13.35 14.70 2.53
C ILE A 198 14.77 15.23 2.43
N LYS A 199 15.22 15.87 3.50
CA LYS A 199 16.60 16.30 3.62
C LYS A 199 17.30 15.41 4.61
N ILE A 200 18.18 14.55 4.11
CA ILE A 200 19.14 13.84 4.94
C ILE A 200 20.31 14.80 5.08
N ASN A 201 20.45 15.41 6.25
CA ASN A 201 21.44 16.45 6.44
C ASN A 201 22.67 15.90 7.17
N SER A 202 23.85 16.17 6.60
CA SER A 202 25.15 15.81 7.17
C SER A 202 26.00 17.02 7.56
N GLY A 203 25.48 18.25 7.40
CA GLY A 203 26.14 19.49 7.75
C GLY A 203 25.59 20.07 9.05
N LEU A 204 26.47 20.40 9.99
CA LEU A 204 26.08 20.96 11.29
C LEU A 204 25.23 22.23 11.11
N GLU A 205 25.76 23.25 10.43
CA GLU A 205 25.09 24.55 10.25
C GLU A 205 23.67 24.41 9.70
N GLU A 206 23.52 23.59 8.68
CA GLU A 206 22.24 23.38 8.01
C GLU A 206 21.24 22.63 8.92
N THR A 207 21.72 21.73 9.78
CA THR A 207 20.92 21.01 10.77
C THR A 207 20.41 21.98 11.83
N LEU A 208 21.29 22.82 12.38
CA LEU A 208 20.93 23.81 13.38
C LEU A 208 19.92 24.83 12.83
N LEU A 209 20.11 25.31 11.60
CA LEU A 209 19.17 26.23 10.96
C LEU A 209 17.77 25.61 10.79
N TRP A 210 17.70 24.33 10.42
CA TRP A 210 16.41 23.65 10.29
C TRP A 210 15.73 23.44 11.65
N LEU A 211 16.48 23.01 12.67
CA LEU A 211 15.96 22.82 14.03
C LEU A 211 15.41 24.12 14.62
N LEU A 212 16.10 25.24 14.38
CA LEU A 212 15.65 26.57 14.78
C LEU A 212 14.33 26.99 14.11
N ASP A 213 14.17 26.70 12.81
CA ASP A 213 12.91 26.96 12.10
C ASP A 213 11.78 26.05 12.62
N ALA A 214 12.10 24.79 12.90
CA ALA A 214 11.15 23.80 13.41
C ALA A 214 10.58 24.16 14.79
N GLN A 215 11.30 24.91 15.63
CA GLN A 215 10.76 25.41 16.90
C GLN A 215 9.51 26.28 16.72
N ARG A 216 9.34 26.90 15.54
CA ARG A 216 8.23 27.81 15.23
C ARG A 216 7.07 27.10 14.54
N SER A 217 7.20 25.81 14.23
CA SER A 217 6.15 25.10 13.53
C SER A 217 4.92 24.91 14.42
N PRO A 218 3.70 24.88 13.85
CA PRO A 218 2.48 24.68 14.63
C PRO A 218 2.35 23.25 15.19
N ILE A 219 3.06 22.30 14.59
CA ILE A 219 3.15 20.90 14.94
C ILE A 219 4.51 20.36 14.49
N LEU A 220 5.06 19.43 15.24
CA LEU A 220 6.29 18.72 14.93
C LEU A 220 6.00 17.23 15.01
N SER A 221 6.33 16.42 13.99
CA SER A 221 6.37 14.97 14.15
C SER A 221 7.80 14.53 14.42
N CYS A 222 7.96 13.50 15.25
CA CYS A 222 9.26 12.92 15.60
C CYS A 222 9.19 11.40 15.46
N ASP A 223 10.30 10.80 15.01
CA ASP A 223 10.49 9.36 14.82
C ASP A 223 11.99 9.05 14.98
N ILE A 224 12.34 7.96 15.66
CA ILE A 224 13.73 7.52 15.81
C ILE A 224 13.97 6.15 15.21
N GLU A 225 15.20 5.95 14.71
CA GLU A 225 15.71 4.62 14.41
C GLU A 225 16.70 4.19 15.48
N THR A 226 16.71 2.89 15.79
CA THR A 226 17.59 2.35 16.84
C THR A 226 18.28 1.06 16.42
N GLU A 227 19.53 0.90 16.86
CA GLU A 227 20.31 -0.32 16.67
C GLU A 227 21.23 -0.48 17.89
N LYS A 228 21.43 -1.73 18.36
CA LYS A 228 22.26 -2.03 19.55
C LYS A 228 21.92 -1.18 20.80
N ARG A 229 20.63 -0.86 21.00
CA ARG A 229 20.11 -0.05 22.11
C ARG A 229 20.59 1.42 22.10
N GLN A 230 20.91 1.95 20.92
CA GLN A 230 21.25 3.37 20.72
C GLN A 230 20.39 3.95 19.60
N ILE A 231 20.19 5.27 19.64
CA ILE A 231 19.55 6.01 18.54
C ILE A 231 20.57 6.13 17.40
N THR A 232 20.22 5.64 16.22
CA THR A 232 21.07 5.68 15.02
C THR A 232 20.75 6.86 14.13
N SER A 233 19.49 7.31 14.13
CA SER A 233 19.04 8.55 13.53
C SER A 233 17.76 9.03 14.20
N ILE A 234 17.50 10.33 14.08
CA ILE A 234 16.23 10.95 14.47
C ILE A 234 15.69 11.74 13.29
N ALA A 235 14.39 11.60 13.05
CA ALA A 235 13.69 12.29 11.98
C ALA A 235 12.63 13.23 12.56
N PHE A 236 12.54 14.41 11.97
CA PHE A 236 11.53 15.41 12.28
C PHE A 236 10.79 15.84 11.03
N ALA A 237 9.50 16.11 11.17
CA ALA A 237 8.74 16.79 10.11
C ALA A 237 7.85 17.89 10.67
N THR A 238 7.86 19.04 10.01
CA THR A 238 6.98 20.18 10.37
C THR A 238 5.79 20.28 9.41
N THR A 239 5.91 19.67 8.23
CA THR A 239 4.87 19.50 7.21
C THR A 239 5.12 18.19 6.45
N PRO A 240 4.15 17.68 5.67
CA PRO A 240 4.36 16.47 4.85
C PRO A 240 5.53 16.58 3.85
N SER A 241 5.96 17.80 3.52
CA SER A 241 7.03 18.07 2.56
C SER A 241 8.30 18.66 3.17
N ASN A 242 8.34 18.98 4.47
CA ASN A 242 9.52 19.53 5.14
C ASN A 242 9.97 18.57 6.23
N ILE A 243 10.93 17.72 5.88
CA ILE A 243 11.42 16.62 6.71
C ILE A 243 12.94 16.73 6.82
N LEU A 244 13.45 16.63 8.04
CA LEU A 244 14.87 16.52 8.35
C LEU A 244 15.14 15.15 8.96
N VAL A 245 16.12 14.43 8.43
CA VAL A 245 16.69 13.24 9.06
C VAL A 245 18.11 13.57 9.50
N ILE A 246 18.38 13.39 10.79
CA ILE A 246 19.67 13.60 11.43
C ILE A 246 20.27 12.23 11.74
N PRO A 247 21.28 11.77 10.97
CA PRO A 247 21.98 10.53 11.26
C PRO A 247 23.00 10.72 12.39
N PHE A 248 23.12 9.73 13.27
CA PHE A 248 24.20 9.62 14.26
C PHE A 248 25.17 8.49 13.91
N TRP A 249 24.70 7.49 13.15
CA TRP A 249 25.53 6.41 12.66
C TRP A 249 25.94 6.60 11.21
N ASN A 250 27.20 6.26 10.90
CA ASN A 250 27.71 6.13 9.55
C ASN A 250 28.62 4.89 9.45
N LYS A 251 28.06 3.77 8.95
CA LYS A 251 28.77 2.48 8.83
C LYS A 251 29.95 2.49 7.85
N GLU A 252 30.13 3.55 7.08
CA GLU A 252 31.27 3.73 6.17
C GLU A 252 32.50 4.29 6.89
N LYS A 253 32.32 4.95 8.05
CA LYS A 253 33.41 5.46 8.88
C LYS A 253 33.97 4.36 9.80
N PRO A 254 35.25 4.42 10.24
CA PRO A 254 35.85 3.38 11.08
C PRO A 254 35.22 3.21 12.47
N ASP A 255 34.75 4.30 13.07
CA ASP A 255 34.15 4.38 14.40
C ASP A 255 32.62 4.39 14.38
N TRP A 256 32.04 4.34 13.19
CA TRP A 256 30.61 4.43 12.92
C TRP A 256 29.93 5.73 13.35
N SER A 257 30.64 6.76 13.82
CA SER A 257 30.01 8.03 14.20
C SER A 257 29.83 8.94 12.98
N HIS A 258 28.62 9.48 12.82
CA HIS A 258 28.34 10.43 11.75
C HIS A 258 29.02 11.78 12.00
N TRP A 259 28.98 12.27 13.24
CA TRP A 259 29.50 13.57 13.65
C TRP A 259 30.86 13.42 14.34
N ASN A 260 31.63 14.51 14.46
CA ASN A 260 32.68 14.50 15.49
C ASN A 260 32.05 14.71 16.89
N GLU A 261 32.81 14.42 17.95
CA GLU A 261 32.31 14.49 19.34
C GLU A 261 31.66 15.83 19.69
N VAL A 262 32.24 16.95 19.25
CA VAL A 262 31.74 18.30 19.52
C VAL A 262 30.47 18.59 18.73
N GLU A 263 30.45 18.24 17.44
CA GLU A 263 29.27 18.39 16.59
C GLU A 263 28.09 17.58 17.13
N GLU A 264 28.33 16.33 17.55
CA GLU A 264 27.29 15.46 18.07
C GLU A 264 26.67 16.04 19.34
N CYS A 265 27.50 16.58 20.25
CA CYS A 265 27.02 17.25 21.45
C CYS A 265 26.13 18.45 21.13
N ILE A 266 26.53 19.28 20.17
CA ILE A 266 25.75 20.46 19.74
C ILE A 266 24.41 20.03 19.14
N VAL A 267 24.41 19.00 18.28
CA VAL A 267 23.18 18.48 17.66
C VAL A 267 22.23 17.94 18.71
N TRP A 268 22.72 17.17 19.69
CA TRP A 268 21.89 16.66 20.77
C TRP A 268 21.35 17.76 21.69
N ASP A 269 22.13 18.81 21.95
CA ASP A 269 21.70 19.97 22.75
C ASP A 269 20.53 20.70 22.05
N GLU A 270 20.62 20.92 20.74
CA GLU A 270 19.52 21.52 19.98
C GLU A 270 18.28 20.62 19.89
N ILE A 271 18.46 19.30 19.77
CA ILE A 271 17.35 18.33 19.82
C ILE A 271 16.68 18.37 21.20
N PHE A 272 17.47 18.41 22.26
CA PHE A 272 16.97 18.56 23.63
C PHE A 272 16.14 19.84 23.74
N HIS A 273 16.66 20.97 23.27
CA HIS A 273 15.94 22.24 23.29
C HIS A 273 14.65 22.21 22.47
N LEU A 274 14.69 21.65 21.26
CA LEU A 274 13.51 21.51 20.41
C LEU A 274 12.43 20.66 21.11
N LEU A 275 12.74 19.43 21.50
CA LEU A 275 11.75 18.50 22.06
C LEU A 275 11.24 18.92 23.46
N SER A 276 12.11 19.56 24.27
CA SER A 276 11.73 20.02 25.61
C SER A 276 10.84 21.26 25.59
N SER A 277 10.89 22.06 24.52
CA SER A 277 10.17 23.34 24.44
C SER A 277 9.01 23.33 23.44
N HIS A 278 9.03 22.46 22.44
CA HIS A 278 8.01 22.44 21.40
C HIS A 278 6.66 22.01 21.99
N PRO A 279 5.58 22.82 21.85
CA PRO A 279 4.34 22.60 22.60
C PRO A 279 3.50 21.43 22.06
N ARG A 280 3.78 20.97 20.84
CA ARG A 280 2.94 20.01 20.10
C ARG A 280 3.76 19.04 19.24
N VAL A 281 4.12 17.90 19.82
CA VAL A 281 4.90 16.84 19.18
C VAL A 281 4.00 15.62 18.93
N LEU A 282 3.92 15.19 17.67
CA LEU A 282 3.12 14.08 17.18
C LEU A 282 4.01 12.85 16.93
N PHE A 283 3.52 11.66 17.27
CA PHE A 283 4.23 10.41 17.03
C PHE A 283 3.38 9.37 16.29
N GLN A 284 4.05 8.32 15.82
CA GLN A 284 3.43 7.02 15.54
C GLN A 284 4.14 5.97 16.38
N ASN A 285 3.42 5.30 17.29
CA ASN A 285 4.05 4.38 18.25
C ASN A 285 5.13 5.05 19.15
N GLY A 286 4.92 6.32 19.46
CA GLY A 286 5.85 7.20 20.18
C GLY A 286 6.24 6.75 21.58
N ILE A 287 5.51 5.83 22.20
CA ILE A 287 5.92 5.23 23.48
C ILE A 287 7.31 4.58 23.33
N TYR A 288 7.60 3.96 22.18
CA TYR A 288 8.90 3.38 21.90
C TYR A 288 9.98 4.46 21.82
N ASP A 289 9.75 5.51 21.02
CA ASP A 289 10.67 6.61 20.81
C ASP A 289 10.95 7.38 22.11
N CYS A 290 9.90 7.70 22.86
CA CYS A 290 9.97 8.41 24.13
C CYS A 290 10.83 7.66 25.15
N GLN A 291 10.79 6.31 25.15
CA GLN A 291 11.63 5.53 26.07
C GLN A 291 13.12 5.80 25.83
N TYR A 292 13.57 5.76 24.57
CA TYR A 292 14.97 6.04 24.23
C TYR A 292 15.35 7.50 24.48
N LEU A 293 14.47 8.44 24.14
CA LEU A 293 14.70 9.86 24.36
C LEU A 293 14.80 10.19 25.87
N TRP A 294 13.96 9.57 26.71
CA TRP A 294 14.04 9.70 28.17
C TRP A 294 15.28 9.04 28.76
N ASP A 295 15.74 7.92 28.21
CA ASP A 295 17.03 7.30 28.60
C ASP A 295 18.21 8.25 28.30
N MET A 296 18.06 9.14 27.31
CA MET A 296 18.99 10.24 26.98
C MET A 296 18.69 11.54 27.73
N LEU A 297 17.77 11.53 28.70
CA LEU A 297 17.33 12.69 29.48
C LEU A 297 16.67 13.82 28.66
N ILE A 298 16.08 13.49 27.51
CA ILE A 298 15.35 14.43 26.65
C ILE A 298 13.85 14.34 26.97
N PRO A 299 13.26 15.29 27.71
CA PRO A 299 11.84 15.29 28.00
C PRO A 299 11.02 15.76 26.78
N ILE A 300 9.76 15.35 26.73
CA ILE A 300 8.82 15.71 25.66
C ILE A 300 7.50 16.18 26.28
N PRO A 301 7.50 17.34 26.99
CA PRO A 301 6.31 17.82 27.68
C PRO A 301 5.18 18.19 26.71
N GLY A 302 5.51 18.49 25.46
CA GLY A 302 4.55 18.80 24.39
C GLY A 302 4.02 17.57 23.64
N PHE A 303 4.13 16.35 24.18
CA PHE A 303 3.54 15.16 23.54
C PHE A 303 2.05 15.38 23.32
N LEU A 304 1.65 15.50 22.04
CA LEU A 304 0.30 15.87 21.66
C LEU A 304 -0.57 14.62 21.49
N GLU A 305 -0.19 13.75 20.54
CA GLU A 305 -0.98 12.60 20.14
C GLU A 305 -0.08 11.51 19.53
N ASP A 306 -0.62 10.30 19.47
CA ASP A 306 -0.02 9.16 18.77
C ASP A 306 -1.00 8.59 17.74
N THR A 307 -0.60 8.59 16.47
CA THR A 307 -1.46 8.14 15.37
C THR A 307 -1.90 6.67 15.49
N MET A 308 -1.07 5.80 16.07
CA MET A 308 -1.42 4.41 16.37
C MET A 308 -2.47 4.31 17.46
N ILE A 309 -2.35 5.10 18.52
CA ILE A 309 -3.33 5.14 19.63
C ILE A 309 -4.65 5.74 19.14
N LEU A 310 -4.60 6.88 18.45
CA LEU A 310 -5.77 7.53 17.86
C LEU A 310 -6.55 6.57 16.96
N HIS A 311 -5.87 5.85 16.06
CA HIS A 311 -6.50 4.85 15.20
C HIS A 311 -7.16 3.76 16.03
N HIS A 312 -6.46 3.22 17.02
CA HIS A 312 -6.98 2.14 17.86
C HIS A 312 -8.17 2.56 18.72
N SER A 313 -8.23 3.82 19.16
CA SER A 313 -9.37 4.36 19.89
C SER A 313 -10.61 4.50 19.00
N MET A 314 -10.45 4.83 17.73
CA MET A 314 -11.57 4.89 16.77
C MET A 314 -11.99 3.50 16.29
N TYR A 315 -11.03 2.61 16.07
CA TYR A 315 -11.23 1.30 15.45
C TYR A 315 -10.48 0.20 16.22
N PRO A 316 -10.97 -0.20 17.41
CA PRO A 316 -10.25 -1.13 18.27
C PRO A 316 -10.05 -2.52 17.64
N GLU A 317 -10.94 -2.91 16.73
CA GLU A 317 -10.94 -4.20 16.04
C GLU A 317 -10.02 -4.23 14.80
N LEU A 318 -9.50 -3.07 14.35
CA LEU A 318 -8.66 -2.99 13.16
C LEU A 318 -7.16 -3.09 13.51
N PRO A 319 -6.33 -3.61 12.58
CA PRO A 319 -4.88 -3.56 12.74
C PRO A 319 -4.38 -2.12 12.88
N LYS A 320 -3.34 -1.91 13.68
CA LYS A 320 -2.80 -0.56 13.96
C LYS A 320 -1.33 -0.38 13.57
N SER A 321 -0.79 -1.28 12.75
CA SER A 321 0.59 -1.15 12.28
C SER A 321 0.75 0.06 11.36
N LEU A 322 1.94 0.66 11.32
CA LEU A 322 2.27 1.76 10.40
C LEU A 322 1.90 1.41 8.94
N ALA A 323 2.14 0.15 8.54
CA ALA A 323 1.75 -0.38 7.22
C ALA A 323 0.26 -0.22 6.94
N PHE A 324 -0.56 -0.60 7.93
CA PHE A 324 -2.01 -0.59 7.79
C PHE A 324 -2.54 0.85 7.81
N LEU A 325 -2.09 1.67 8.77
CA LEU A 325 -2.45 3.08 8.87
C LEU A 325 -2.10 3.83 7.58
N GLY A 326 -0.88 3.65 7.06
CA GLY A 326 -0.45 4.26 5.81
C GLY A 326 -1.38 3.90 4.64
N SER A 327 -1.76 2.64 4.51
CA SER A 327 -2.67 2.23 3.42
C SER A 327 -4.14 2.63 3.63
N ILE A 328 -4.56 3.02 4.83
CA ILE A 328 -5.87 3.64 5.06
C ILE A 328 -5.80 5.14 4.79
N TYR A 329 -4.92 5.85 5.51
CA TYR A 329 -4.94 7.31 5.62
C TYR A 329 -4.08 8.05 4.61
N THR A 330 -3.15 7.38 3.93
CA THR A 330 -2.26 8.03 2.96
C THR A 330 -2.47 7.51 1.55
N ASN A 331 -2.01 8.30 0.59
CA ASN A 331 -1.95 7.93 -0.82
C ASN A 331 -0.52 7.55 -1.21
N ASP A 332 0.25 6.99 -0.28
CA ASP A 332 1.64 6.64 -0.52
C ASP A 332 1.82 5.18 -0.89
N VAL A 333 2.95 4.87 -1.50
CA VAL A 333 3.37 3.49 -1.72
C VAL A 333 3.49 2.79 -0.37
N ALA A 334 3.15 1.50 -0.30
CA ALA A 334 3.37 0.71 0.90
C ALA A 334 4.83 0.87 1.33
N TRP A 335 5.08 1.39 2.53
CA TRP A 335 6.41 1.80 3.00
C TRP A 335 7.49 0.72 2.82
N LYS A 336 7.16 -0.57 3.03
CA LYS A 336 8.09 -1.69 2.78
C LYS A 336 8.50 -1.85 1.31
N ARG A 337 7.68 -1.35 0.38
CA ARG A 337 7.93 -1.36 -1.08
C ARG A 337 8.61 -0.07 -1.55
N MET A 338 8.66 0.99 -0.73
CA MET A 338 9.51 2.15 -0.97
C MET A 338 11.00 1.80 -0.79
N ARG A 339 11.31 0.77 0.00
CA ARG A 339 12.66 0.17 0.04
C ARG A 339 12.98 -0.43 -1.33
N ALA A 340 13.64 0.34 -2.20
CA ALA A 340 14.19 -0.21 -3.42
C ALA A 340 15.14 -1.37 -3.05
N ARG A 341 14.94 -2.54 -3.67
CA ARG A 341 15.96 -3.60 -3.73
C ARG A 341 17.14 -3.03 -4.51
N HIS A 342 18.05 -2.34 -3.83
CA HIS A 342 19.23 -1.73 -4.42
C HIS A 342 20.18 -2.82 -4.93
N GLY A 343 20.03 -3.13 -6.21
CA GLY A 343 20.95 -3.93 -7.01
C GLY A 343 21.53 -3.10 -8.15
N SER A 344 22.03 -1.89 -7.89
CA SER A 344 23.02 -1.17 -8.69
C SER A 344 23.17 0.27 -8.17
N GLN A 345 24.35 0.56 -7.61
CA GLN A 345 24.92 1.88 -7.28
C GLN A 345 24.22 2.72 -6.19
N GLU A 346 24.98 2.91 -5.09
CA GLU A 346 25.00 4.03 -4.13
C GLU A 346 23.67 4.74 -3.82
N THR A 347 22.87 4.10 -2.95
CA THR A 347 22.23 4.71 -1.77
C THR A 347 21.71 3.57 -0.91
N LYS A 348 22.32 3.29 0.24
CA LYS A 348 22.07 2.07 1.02
C LYS A 348 21.55 2.34 2.42
N ARG A 349 20.47 1.60 2.73
CA ARG A 349 20.06 1.00 4.02
C ARG A 349 19.24 1.88 4.98
N GLU A 350 17.94 1.64 4.99
CA GLU A 350 17.01 1.94 6.09
C GLU A 350 16.11 0.70 6.29
N GLU A 351 16.24 0.05 7.45
CA GLU A 351 15.24 -0.88 8.00
C GLU A 351 14.43 -0.18 9.06
#